data_AF-A0A3D5W5U6-F1
#
_entry.id   AF-A0A3D5W5U6-F1
#
_cell.length_a   1.000
_cell.length_b   1.000
_cell.length_c   1.000
_cell.angle_alpha   90.00
_cell.angle_beta   90.00
_cell.angle_gamma   90.00
#
_symmetry.space_group_name_H-M   'P 1'
#
loop_
_entity.id
_entity.type
_entity.pdbx_description
1 polymer ?
#
loop_
_entity_poly.entity_id
_entity_poly.type
_entity_poly.pdbx_seq_one_letter_code
_entity_poly.pdbx_strand_id
1 'polypeptide(L)'
;MSKPSSRRQFLGALTLVGAGVGINALAMRGLRVPLMAEPRHVEHQARHPEDHFSVRADGAFFTGVEGPSLSWRAFTPEPVLRVQGAFQVTLDNVHPQAVLSRAGSGQIREASRDGLKRTVLGEAGPNTMLRLHWQGPFADSYRVAASG
;
A
#
# COMPACT_ATOMS: atom_id res chain seq x y z
N MET A 1 52.83 -35.81 17.37
CA MET A 1 52.14 -36.37 16.19
C MET A 1 50.74 -35.78 16.11
N SER A 2 50.48 -34.92 15.13
CA SER A 2 49.13 -34.57 14.68
C SER A 2 49.20 -34.41 13.18
N LYS A 3 48.61 -35.35 12.43
CA LYS A 3 48.45 -35.30 10.97
C LYS A 3 46.99 -34.97 10.61
N PRO A 4 46.74 -34.54 9.36
CA PRO A 4 45.87 -33.41 9.03
C PRO A 4 44.49 -33.84 8.51
N SER A 5 43.57 -32.89 8.42
CA SER A 5 42.37 -33.05 7.60
C SER A 5 41.94 -31.70 7.05
N SER A 6 42.24 -31.52 5.76
CA SER A 6 41.70 -30.50 4.88
C SER A 6 40.32 -30.94 4.38
N ARG A 7 39.30 -30.09 4.55
CA ARG A 7 38.09 -30.03 3.72
C ARG A 7 37.70 -28.56 3.57
N ARG A 8 38.13 -27.96 2.47
CA ARG A 8 37.28 -27.48 1.35
C ARG A 8 36.35 -26.31 1.69
N GLN A 9 36.72 -25.17 1.10
CA GLN A 9 35.85 -24.20 0.42
C GLN A 9 34.82 -23.47 1.30
N PHE A 10 35.09 -22.19 1.61
CA PHE A 10 34.23 -21.08 1.19
C PHE A 10 34.94 -19.73 1.44
N LEU A 11 35.95 -19.44 0.62
CA LEU A 11 36.32 -18.06 0.29
C LEU A 11 35.42 -17.66 -0.86
N GLY A 12 34.37 -16.88 -0.56
CA GLY A 12 33.37 -16.49 -1.56
C GLY A 12 32.17 -15.75 -1.00
N ALA A 13 32.39 -14.57 -0.43
CA ALA A 13 31.39 -13.49 -0.35
C ALA A 13 32.10 -12.16 0.00
N LEU A 14 32.97 -11.73 -0.91
CA LEU A 14 33.35 -10.33 -1.06
C LEU A 14 32.08 -9.50 -1.34
N THR A 15 32.02 -8.32 -0.73
CA THR A 15 31.38 -7.11 -1.26
C THR A 15 29.90 -7.20 -1.67
N LEU A 16 29.01 -6.78 -0.77
CA LEU A 16 27.90 -5.92 -1.18
C LEU A 16 28.06 -4.56 -0.50
N VAL A 17 28.75 -3.70 -1.25
CA VAL A 17 28.90 -2.26 -1.05
C VAL A 17 27.53 -1.59 -1.21
N GLY A 18 27.38 -0.45 -0.55
CA GLY A 18 26.15 0.30 -0.43
C GLY A 18 25.57 0.85 -1.73
N ALA A 19 24.26 1.11 -1.67
CA ALA A 19 23.53 2.14 -2.42
C ALA A 19 22.08 2.09 -1.88
N GLY A 20 21.48 3.12 -1.29
CA GLY A 20 21.92 4.49 -1.17
C GLY A 20 21.32 5.17 0.06
N VAL A 21 22.20 5.61 0.93
CA VAL A 21 22.00 6.84 1.70
C VAL A 21 22.53 7.94 0.79
N GLY A 22 21.66 8.86 0.38
CA GLY A 22 22.07 10.13 -0.21
C GLY A 22 21.57 10.38 -1.63
N ILE A 23 20.48 11.13 -1.74
CA ILE A 23 20.48 12.40 -2.47
C ILE A 23 19.56 13.36 -1.71
N ASN A 24 20.10 14.07 -0.72
CA ASN A 24 19.52 15.34 -0.26
C ASN A 24 20.64 16.39 -0.24
N ALA A 25 21.27 16.58 -1.40
CA ALA A 25 22.28 17.61 -1.66
C ALA A 25 21.84 18.57 -2.78
N LEU A 26 20.53 18.78 -2.94
CA LEU A 26 19.96 19.79 -3.84
C LEU A 26 18.88 20.63 -3.14
N ALA A 27 19.05 20.88 -1.84
CA ALA A 27 18.28 21.89 -1.11
C ALA A 27 18.91 23.29 -1.31
N MET A 28 19.13 23.67 -2.56
CA MET A 28 19.42 25.05 -2.94
C MET A 28 18.33 25.48 -3.93
N ARG A 29 17.44 26.33 -3.42
CA ARG A 29 16.53 27.21 -4.19
C ARG A 29 15.33 26.53 -4.89
N GLY A 30 14.23 26.43 -4.14
CA GLY A 30 12.90 26.73 -4.68
C GLY A 30 12.17 25.69 -5.53
N LEU A 31 12.57 24.41 -5.55
CA LEU A 31 11.86 23.39 -6.31
C LEU A 31 10.82 22.65 -5.44
N ARG A 32 9.53 22.91 -5.70
CA ARG A 32 8.38 22.20 -5.13
C ARG A 32 8.24 20.84 -5.80
N VAL A 33 8.60 19.75 -5.12
CA VAL A 33 8.16 18.40 -5.51
C VAL A 33 8.00 17.49 -4.28
N PRO A 34 6.78 17.17 -3.82
CA PRO A 34 6.57 15.99 -2.99
C PRO A 34 5.96 14.89 -3.88
N LEU A 35 6.78 14.28 -4.73
CA LEU A 35 6.44 13.00 -5.32
C LEU A 35 7.08 11.95 -4.41
N MET A 36 6.29 11.43 -3.45
CA MET A 36 6.61 10.13 -2.91
C MET A 36 6.66 9.18 -4.11
N ALA A 37 7.85 8.68 -4.42
CA ALA A 37 8.03 7.73 -5.49
C ALA A 37 7.16 6.52 -5.17
N GLU A 38 6.18 6.26 -6.03
CA GLU A 38 5.43 5.00 -6.03
C GLU A 38 6.44 3.86 -5.89
N PRO A 39 6.25 2.92 -4.93
CA PRO A 39 7.21 1.84 -4.76
C PRO A 39 7.22 1.03 -6.06
N ARG A 40 8.34 1.05 -6.80
CA ARG A 40 8.39 0.53 -8.20
C ARG A 40 8.17 -0.98 -8.34
N HIS A 41 7.90 -1.69 -7.24
CA HIS A 41 7.75 -3.14 -7.14
C HIS A 41 6.63 -3.54 -6.15
N VAL A 42 5.55 -2.76 -6.05
CA VAL A 42 4.37 -3.17 -5.25
C VAL A 42 3.16 -3.46 -6.12
N GLU A 43 2.38 -4.46 -5.71
CA GLU A 43 1.16 -4.83 -6.40
C GLU A 43 0.05 -3.81 -6.09
N HIS A 44 -0.44 -3.15 -7.14
CA HIS A 44 -1.60 -2.27 -7.07
C HIS A 44 -2.91 -2.98 -7.45
N GLN A 45 -2.85 -4.29 -7.65
CA GLN A 45 -4.02 -5.11 -7.92
C GLN A 45 -3.87 -6.45 -7.21
N ALA A 46 -4.90 -6.86 -6.49
CA ALA A 46 -4.95 -8.16 -5.83
C ALA A 46 -6.34 -8.78 -5.96
N ARG A 47 -6.38 -10.10 -5.92
CA ARG A 47 -7.61 -10.90 -5.90
C ARG A 47 -7.61 -11.75 -4.64
N HIS A 48 -8.76 -11.81 -3.96
CA HIS A 48 -8.91 -12.68 -2.82
C HIS A 48 -8.91 -14.15 -3.28
N PRO A 49 -8.11 -15.04 -2.64
CA PRO A 49 -7.98 -16.43 -3.08
C PRO A 49 -9.29 -17.22 -2.93
N GLU A 50 -10.06 -16.94 -1.87
CA GLU A 50 -11.28 -17.70 -1.52
C GLU A 50 -12.56 -16.94 -1.88
N ASP A 51 -12.78 -15.74 -1.33
CA ASP A 51 -13.97 -14.90 -1.57
C ASP A 51 -14.11 -14.29 -2.98
N HIS A 52 -13.21 -14.63 -3.92
CA HIS A 52 -13.27 -14.29 -5.34
C HIS A 52 -13.45 -12.81 -5.75
N PHE A 53 -13.35 -11.86 -4.82
CA PHE A 53 -13.36 -10.43 -5.13
C PHE A 53 -11.98 -9.93 -5.58
N SER A 54 -11.96 -8.82 -6.31
CA SER A 54 -10.71 -8.19 -6.74
C SER A 54 -10.71 -6.71 -6.46
N VAL A 55 -9.52 -6.18 -6.18
CA VAL A 55 -9.30 -4.79 -5.84
C VAL A 55 -8.14 -4.27 -6.68
N ARG A 56 -8.33 -3.10 -7.28
CA ARG A 56 -7.27 -2.31 -7.90
C ARG A 56 -7.14 -0.99 -7.16
N ALA A 57 -5.94 -0.70 -6.67
CA ALA A 57 -5.62 0.51 -5.97
C ALA A 57 -4.94 1.55 -6.88
N ASP A 58 -5.12 2.81 -6.51
CA ASP A 58 -4.43 3.97 -7.05
C ASP A 58 -4.07 4.82 -5.83
N GLY A 59 -2.77 5.07 -5.63
CA GLY A 59 -2.26 5.72 -4.43
C GLY A 59 -2.25 4.85 -3.15
N ALA A 60 -2.44 3.52 -3.30
CA ALA A 60 -2.24 2.51 -2.26
C ALA A 60 -1.63 1.23 -2.86
N PHE A 61 -1.00 0.40 -2.03
CA PHE A 61 -0.43 -0.88 -2.43
C PHE A 61 -0.91 -2.03 -1.55
N PHE A 62 -0.92 -3.23 -2.12
CA PHE A 62 -1.35 -4.46 -1.46
C PHE A 62 -0.31 -4.91 -0.41
N THR A 63 -0.77 -5.28 0.79
CA THR A 63 0.11 -5.73 1.89
C THR A 63 -0.10 -7.20 2.27
N GLY A 64 -1.26 -7.78 1.97
CA GLY A 64 -1.54 -9.18 2.28
C GLY A 64 -3.02 -9.51 2.43
N VAL A 65 -3.31 -10.78 2.72
CA VAL A 65 -4.65 -11.29 3.00
C VAL A 65 -4.78 -11.49 4.52
N GLU A 66 -5.80 -10.90 5.13
CA GLU A 66 -6.13 -11.02 6.56
C GLU A 66 -7.54 -11.61 6.71
N GLY A 67 -7.62 -12.94 6.80
CA GLY A 67 -8.91 -13.64 6.86
C GLY A 67 -9.76 -13.36 5.61
N PRO A 68 -10.97 -12.79 5.73
CA PRO A 68 -11.82 -12.43 4.58
C PRO A 68 -11.41 -11.10 3.91
N SER A 69 -10.35 -10.44 4.39
CA SER A 69 -9.98 -9.09 3.95
C SER A 69 -8.74 -9.07 3.06
N LEU A 70 -8.77 -8.23 2.03
CA LEU A 70 -7.54 -7.75 1.39
C LEU A 70 -7.04 -6.50 2.13
N SER A 71 -5.80 -6.54 2.60
CA SER A 71 -5.14 -5.45 3.28
C SER A 71 -4.31 -4.59 2.33
N TRP A 72 -4.43 -3.27 2.48
CA TRP A 72 -3.81 -2.25 1.66
C TRP A 72 -3.17 -1.18 2.53
N ARG A 73 -2.15 -0.50 2.01
CA ARG A 73 -1.54 0.67 2.65
C ARG A 73 -1.49 1.85 1.69
N ALA A 74 -2.05 2.98 2.11
CA ALA A 74 -2.00 4.23 1.35
C ALA A 74 -0.60 4.84 1.37
N PHE A 75 -0.15 5.37 0.23
CA PHE A 75 1.06 6.19 0.10
C PHE A 75 0.78 7.58 -0.47
N THR A 76 -0.50 7.87 -0.73
CA THR A 76 -1.00 9.18 -1.17
C THR A 76 -2.04 9.69 -0.18
N PRO A 77 -2.29 11.02 -0.11
CA PRO A 77 -3.36 11.58 0.73
C PRO A 77 -4.75 11.11 0.34
N GLU A 78 -4.97 10.83 -0.95
CA GLU A 78 -6.27 10.56 -1.53
C GLU A 78 -6.30 9.20 -2.24
N PRO A 79 -6.13 8.08 -1.51
CA PRO A 79 -6.10 6.77 -2.11
C PRO A 79 -7.47 6.39 -2.66
N VAL A 80 -7.45 5.69 -3.81
CA VAL A 80 -8.64 5.16 -4.47
C VAL A 80 -8.52 3.65 -4.58
N LEU A 81 -9.51 2.94 -4.05
CA LEU A 81 -9.68 1.50 -4.28
C LEU A 81 -10.86 1.29 -5.22
N ARG A 82 -10.65 0.49 -6.25
CA ARG A 82 -11.70 0.06 -7.18
C ARG A 82 -11.94 -1.42 -6.95
N VAL A 83 -13.14 -1.79 -6.54
CA VAL A 83 -13.45 -3.14 -6.04
C VAL A 83 -14.56 -3.79 -6.86
N GLN A 84 -14.48 -5.11 -7.04
CA GLN A 84 -15.48 -5.94 -7.73
C GLN A 84 -15.82 -7.17 -6.89
N GLY A 85 -17.10 -7.53 -6.79
CA GLY A 85 -17.60 -8.66 -5.99
C GLY A 85 -18.05 -8.27 -4.58
N ALA A 86 -18.39 -9.26 -3.76
CA ALA A 86 -18.61 -9.09 -2.33
C ALA A 86 -17.26 -9.01 -1.62
N PHE A 87 -16.99 -7.91 -0.92
CA PHE A 87 -15.63 -7.60 -0.48
C PHE A 87 -15.57 -7.16 0.98
N GLN A 88 -14.44 -7.48 1.60
CA GLN A 88 -13.95 -6.80 2.79
C GLN A 88 -12.55 -6.28 2.49
N VAL A 89 -12.33 -4.98 2.67
CA VAL A 89 -11.01 -4.37 2.44
C VAL A 89 -10.58 -3.61 3.67
N THR A 90 -9.29 -3.71 4.01
CA THR A 90 -8.67 -2.84 4.98
C THR A 90 -7.65 -1.93 4.30
N LEU A 91 -7.65 -0.66 4.67
CA LEU A 91 -6.73 0.35 4.16
C LEU A 91 -6.09 1.08 5.33
N ASP A 92 -4.78 0.91 5.48
CA ASP A 92 -3.94 1.56 6.48
C ASP A 92 -3.36 2.89 5.95
N ASN A 93 -2.84 3.71 6.88
CA ASN A 93 -2.24 5.02 6.63
C ASN A 93 -3.21 6.06 6.03
N VAL A 94 -4.50 5.96 6.38
CA VAL A 94 -5.52 6.94 5.95
C VAL A 94 -5.66 8.05 6.98
N HIS A 95 -5.57 9.29 6.51
CA HIS A 95 -5.66 10.46 7.37
C HIS A 95 -6.92 10.45 8.26
N PRO A 96 -6.82 10.81 9.55
CA PRO A 96 -7.95 10.86 10.50
C PRO A 96 -9.18 11.63 10.00
N GLN A 97 -8.98 12.70 9.24
CA GLN A 97 -10.08 13.53 8.73
C GLN A 97 -10.51 13.17 7.31
N ALA A 98 -9.94 12.11 6.72
CA ALA A 98 -10.33 11.70 5.37
C ALA A 98 -11.77 11.16 5.36
N VAL A 99 -12.56 11.62 4.39
CA VAL A 99 -13.95 11.22 4.20
C VAL A 99 -14.03 10.17 3.09
N LEU A 100 -14.73 9.07 3.34
CA LEU A 100 -14.98 8.06 2.33
C LEU A 100 -16.09 8.51 1.38
N SER A 101 -15.72 8.74 0.11
CA SER A 101 -16.64 8.92 -1.00
C SER A 101 -16.75 7.63 -1.80
N ARG A 102 -17.94 7.35 -2.33
CA ARG A 102 -18.22 6.18 -3.17
C ARG A 102 -18.79 6.59 -4.53
N ALA A 103 -18.39 5.88 -5.57
CA ALA A 103 -18.94 6.05 -6.92
C ALA A 103 -19.08 4.71 -7.63
N GLY A 104 -20.04 4.60 -8.54
CA GLY A 104 -20.36 3.36 -9.27
C GLY A 104 -21.49 2.56 -8.63
N SER A 105 -21.78 1.39 -9.22
CA SER A 105 -22.87 0.51 -8.80
C SER A 105 -22.36 -0.50 -7.77
N GLY A 106 -22.65 -0.23 -6.51
CA GLY A 106 -22.34 -1.08 -5.37
C GLY A 106 -22.80 -0.42 -4.08
N GLN A 107 -22.82 -1.20 -3.01
CA GLN A 107 -23.25 -0.75 -1.68
C GLN A 107 -22.16 -1.02 -0.66
N ILE A 108 -21.98 -0.05 0.24
CA ILE A 108 -21.19 -0.23 1.46
C ILE A 108 -22.18 -0.70 2.53
N ARG A 109 -21.93 -1.87 3.10
CA ARG A 109 -22.73 -2.44 4.19
C ARG A 109 -22.23 -1.93 5.53
N GLU A 110 -20.91 -1.89 5.69
CA GLU A 110 -20.27 -1.43 6.92
C GLU A 110 -18.98 -0.69 6.58
N ALA A 111 -18.71 0.39 7.32
CA ALA A 111 -17.44 1.10 7.28
C ALA A 111 -17.02 1.43 8.70
N SER A 112 -15.84 0.95 9.09
CA SER A 112 -15.28 1.20 10.41
C SER A 112 -13.93 1.89 10.32
N ARG A 113 -13.59 2.57 11.40
CA ARG A 113 -12.36 3.35 11.53
C ARG A 113 -11.70 3.02 12.86
N ASP A 114 -10.43 2.67 12.78
CA ASP A 114 -9.56 2.47 13.94
C ASP A 114 -8.23 3.19 13.68
N GLY A 115 -8.02 4.34 14.35
CA GLY A 115 -6.87 5.20 14.10
C GLY A 115 -6.72 5.61 12.63
N LEU A 116 -5.64 5.13 12.00
CA LEU A 116 -5.31 5.32 10.57
C LEU A 116 -5.82 4.18 9.68
N LYS A 117 -6.30 3.08 10.25
CA LYS A 117 -6.90 1.95 9.54
C LYS A 117 -8.36 2.25 9.22
N ARG A 118 -8.78 1.87 8.02
CA ARG A 118 -10.16 1.92 7.54
C ARG A 118 -10.53 0.52 7.10
N THR A 119 -11.70 0.04 7.51
CA THR A 119 -12.24 -1.23 7.04
C THR A 119 -13.56 -0.96 6.36
N VAL A 120 -13.74 -1.51 5.16
CA VAL A 120 -14.98 -1.37 4.39
C VAL A 120 -15.45 -2.74 3.96
N LEU A 121 -16.67 -3.06 4.36
CA LEU A 121 -17.42 -4.22 3.91
C LEU A 121 -18.49 -3.75 2.92
N GLY A 122 -18.59 -4.42 1.79
CA GLY A 122 -19.57 -4.06 0.80
C GLY A 122 -19.71 -5.07 -0.31
N GLU A 123 -20.47 -4.68 -1.32
CA GLU A 123 -20.74 -5.50 -2.48
C GLU A 123 -20.81 -4.61 -3.72
N ALA A 124 -20.06 -4.99 -4.75
CA ALA A 124 -20.21 -4.47 -6.09
C ALA A 124 -20.90 -5.53 -6.95
N GLY A 125 -21.88 -5.12 -7.75
CA GLY A 125 -22.64 -6.05 -8.60
C GLY A 125 -21.75 -6.78 -9.61
N PRO A 126 -22.20 -7.93 -10.15
CA PRO A 126 -21.45 -8.70 -11.15
C PRO A 126 -21.06 -7.80 -12.34
N ASN A 127 -19.78 -7.83 -12.74
CA ASN A 127 -19.21 -6.99 -13.81
C ASN A 127 -19.26 -5.47 -13.57
N THR A 128 -19.52 -5.04 -12.34
CA THR A 128 -19.49 -3.62 -11.99
C THR A 128 -18.41 -3.34 -10.96
N MET A 129 -17.93 -2.08 -10.97
CA MET A 129 -16.81 -1.66 -10.13
C MET A 129 -17.28 -0.57 -9.17
N LEU A 130 -17.13 -0.81 -7.87
CA LEU A 130 -17.34 0.20 -6.85
C LEU A 130 -16.02 0.93 -6.60
N ARG A 131 -16.02 2.24 -6.80
CA ARG A 131 -14.89 3.12 -6.47
C ARG A 131 -15.06 3.63 -5.05
N LEU A 132 -14.10 3.32 -4.19
CA LEU A 132 -13.92 3.85 -2.85
C LEU A 132 -12.80 4.88 -2.90
N HIS A 133 -13.08 6.11 -2.47
CA HIS A 133 -12.12 7.21 -2.52
C HIS A 133 -12.07 7.90 -1.15
N TRP A 134 -10.91 7.93 -0.52
CA TRP A 134 -10.73 8.65 0.74
C TRP A 134 -10.22 10.05 0.45
N GLN A 135 -11.07 11.06 0.63
CA GLN A 135 -10.75 12.46 0.35
C GLN A 135 -10.18 13.14 1.58
N GLY A 136 -8.96 13.65 1.48
CA GLY A 136 -8.26 14.29 2.59
C GLY A 136 -8.52 15.81 2.62
N PRO A 137 -8.43 16.46 3.80
CA PRO A 137 -8.59 17.91 3.89
C PRO A 137 -7.44 18.72 3.27
N PHE A 138 -6.31 18.08 2.95
CA PHE A 138 -5.05 18.75 2.57
C PHE A 138 -4.35 18.05 1.39
N ALA A 139 -5.05 17.81 0.28
CA ALA A 139 -4.48 17.16 -0.90
C ALA A 139 -3.14 17.80 -1.36
N ASP A 140 -2.98 19.11 -1.18
CA ASP A 140 -1.80 19.87 -1.63
C ASP A 140 -0.61 19.91 -0.63
N SER A 141 -0.79 19.51 0.63
CA SER A 141 0.23 19.69 1.68
C SER A 141 0.47 18.47 2.58
N TYR A 142 -0.16 17.33 2.28
CA TYR A 142 -0.04 16.12 3.06
C TYR A 142 1.39 15.54 3.02
N ARG A 143 1.99 15.37 4.20
CA ARG A 143 3.25 14.65 4.38
C ARG A 143 2.94 13.28 4.97
N VAL A 144 3.22 12.22 4.20
CA VAL A 144 3.18 10.85 4.73
C VAL A 144 4.31 10.70 5.74
N ALA A 145 3.96 10.51 7.01
CA ALA A 145 4.91 10.11 8.02
C ALA A 145 5.16 8.60 7.84
N ALA A 146 6.31 8.25 7.26
CA ALA A 146 6.80 6.88 7.35
C ALA A 146 7.25 6.65 8.79
N SER A 147 6.43 5.97 9.59
CA SER A 147 6.89 5.39 10.85
C SER A 147 7.73 4.17 10.49
N GLY A 148 9.06 4.34 10.58
CA GLY A 148 10.04 3.26 10.48
C GLY A 148 10.14 2.46 11.78
#